data_AF-A0A3N2RCU4-F1
#
_entry.id   AF-A0A3N2RCU4-F1
#
_cell.length_a   1.000
_cell.length_b   1.000
_cell.length_c   1.000
_cell.angle_alpha   90.00
_cell.angle_beta   90.00
_cell.angle_gamma   90.00
#
_symmetry.space_group_name_H-M   'P 1'
#
loop_
_entity.id
_entity.type
_entity.pdbx_description
1 polymer ?
#
loop_
_entity_poly.entity_id
_entity_poly.type
_entity_poly.pdbx_seq_one_letter_code
_entity_poly.pdbx_strand_id
1 'polypeptide(L)' 'MIVKDSNGTPLADGDSVLVIKDLKVKGTSVTLKRGTLCKNIRLTDDEELIECNVEKVKGLVLRTEFLKKA' A
#
# COMPACT_ATOMS: atom_id res chain seq x y z
N MET A 1 -12.10 12.40 5.89
CA MET A 1 -11.29 11.21 6.24
C MET A 1 -9.92 11.41 5.64
N ILE A 2 -8.84 11.22 6.39
CA ILE A 2 -7.47 11.45 5.90
C ILE A 2 -6.73 10.12 6.01
N VAL A 3 -6.46 9.50 4.86
CA VAL A 3 -5.64 8.30 4.78
C VAL A 3 -4.20 8.68 5.09
N LYS A 4 -3.55 7.98 6.00
CA LYS A 4 -2.17 8.26 6.41
C LYS A 4 -1.31 7.01 6.31
N ASP A 5 -0.04 7.20 5.99
CA ASP A 5 0.97 6.14 6.05
C ASP A 5 1.36 5.79 7.51
N SER A 6 2.26 4.83 7.67
CA SER A 6 2.76 4.38 8.98
C SER A 6 3.43 5.48 9.83
N ASN A 7 3.83 6.60 9.21
CA ASN A 7 4.50 7.73 9.87
C ASN A 7 3.52 8.90 10.10
N GLY A 8 2.24 8.74 9.77
CA GLY A 8 1.24 9.80 9.88
C GLY A 8 1.22 10.77 8.68
N THR A 9 1.93 10.46 7.60
CA THR A 9 1.97 11.28 6.39
C THR A 9 0.68 11.10 5.61
N PRO A 10 -0.05 12.18 5.27
CA PRO A 10 -1.26 12.06 4.46
C PRO A 10 -0.94 11.53 3.06
N LEU A 11 -1.75 10.57 2.61
CA LEU A 11 -1.69 9.96 1.29
C LEU A 11 -2.79 10.54 0.40
N ALA A 12 -2.51 10.61 -0.90
CA ALA A 12 -3.45 11.02 -1.94
C ALA A 12 -3.51 9.99 -3.07
N ASP A 13 -4.60 9.99 -3.83
CA ASP A 13 -4.69 9.21 -5.07
C ASP A 13 -3.56 9.57 -6.04
N GLY A 14 -2.95 8.56 -6.63
CA GLY A 14 -1.80 8.71 -7.52
C GLY A 14 -0.44 8.71 -6.81
N ASP A 15 -0.38 8.77 -5.48
CA ASP A 15 0.88 8.70 -4.74
C ASP A 15 1.61 7.37 -4.95
N SER A 16 2.89 7.36 -4.55
CA SER A 16 3.68 6.14 -4.46
C SER A 16 4.02 5.86 -3.00
N VAL A 17 4.00 4.59 -2.62
CA VAL A 17 4.29 4.12 -1.26
C VAL A 17 5.23 2.92 -1.29
N LEU A 18 6.05 2.79 -0.25
CA LEU A 18 6.96 1.69 -0.02
C LEU A 18 6.43 0.80 1.09
N VAL A 19 6.56 -0.51 0.92
CA VAL A 19 6.24 -1.45 1.99
C VAL A 19 7.36 -1.46 3.04
N ILE A 20 7.04 -1.26 4.32
CA ILE A 20 8.06 -1.12 5.37
C ILE A 20 8.52 -2.46 5.96
N LYS A 21 7.83 -3.56 5.66
CA LYS A 21 8.15 -4.94 6.08
C LYS A 21 7.67 -5.97 5.06
N ASP A 22 8.05 -7.23 5.24
CA ASP A 22 7.55 -8.29 4.38
C ASP A 22 6.07 -8.57 4.66
N LEU A 23 5.24 -8.55 3.62
CA LEU A 23 3.80 -8.83 3.70
C LEU A 23 3.44 -10.01 2.81
N LYS A 24 2.85 -11.04 3.40
CA LYS A 24 2.28 -12.16 2.64
C LYS A 24 0.88 -11.77 2.15
N VAL A 25 0.67 -11.82 0.85
CA VAL A 25 -0.63 -11.51 0.25
C VAL A 25 -1.56 -12.70 0.47
N LYS A 26 -2.70 -12.48 1.13
CA LYS A 26 -3.71 -13.52 1.33
C LYS A 26 -4.24 -14.01 -0.02
N GLY A 27 -4.44 -15.32 -0.15
CA GLY A 27 -4.96 -15.93 -1.39
C GLY A 27 -3.92 -16.13 -2.49
N THR A 28 -2.65 -15.74 -2.29
CA THR A 28 -1.57 -16.02 -3.25
C THR A 28 -0.32 -16.54 -2.53
N SER A 29 0.62 -17.09 -3.29
CA SER A 29 1.98 -17.43 -2.82
C SER A 29 2.93 -16.24 -2.84
N VAL A 30 2.45 -15.04 -3.22
CA VAL A 30 3.27 -13.83 -3.37
C VAL A 30 3.53 -13.20 -2.00
N THR A 31 4.80 -12.88 -1.76
CA THR A 31 5.24 -12.10 -0.61
C THR A 31 5.79 -10.78 -1.12
N LEU A 32 5.14 -9.67 -0.75
CA LEU A 32 5.67 -8.33 -0.96
C LEU A 32 6.84 -8.14 -0.01
N LYS A 33 8.00 -7.82 -0.55
CA LYS A 33 9.20 -7.62 0.26
C LYS A 33 9.26 -6.21 0.81
N ARG A 34 9.93 -6.04 1.94
CA ARG A 34 10.28 -4.70 2.43
C ARG A 34 11.01 -3.93 1.32
N GLY A 35 10.57 -2.69 1.10
CA GLY A 35 11.08 -1.82 0.04
C GLY A 35 10.38 -2.00 -1.31
N THR A 36 9.41 -2.91 -1.44
CA THR A 36 8.58 -2.98 -2.64
C THR A 36 7.84 -1.65 -2.84
N LEU A 37 7.98 -1.07 -4.04
CA LEU A 37 7.37 0.19 -4.43
C LEU A 37 6.02 -0.04 -5.10
N CYS A 38 4.98 0.51 -4.50
CA CYS A 38 3.61 0.52 -5.02
C CYS A 38 3.34 1.92 -5.59
N LYS A 39 3.17 2.03 -6.90
CA LYS A 39 2.94 3.31 -7.59
C LYS A 39 1.47 3.48 -7.94
N ASN A 40 1.02 4.72 -8.11
CA ASN A 40 -0.35 5.05 -8.48
C ASN A 40 -1.36 4.39 -7.53
N ILE A 41 -1.18 4.59 -6.22
CA ILE A 41 -2.15 4.09 -5.25
C ILE A 41 -3.49 4.78 -5.42
N ARG A 42 -4.55 4.10 -5.01
CA ARG A 42 -5.90 4.66 -4.87
C ARG A 42 -6.33 4.59 -3.43
N LEU A 43 -6.91 5.68 -2.95
CA LEU A 43 -7.54 5.70 -1.64
C LEU A 43 -8.85 4.90 -1.71
N THR A 44 -9.20 4.26 -0.61
CA THR A 44 -10.47 3.55 -0.48
C THR A 44 -11.39 4.32 0.47
N ASP A 45 -12.61 3.80 0.68
CA ASP A 45 -13.53 4.32 1.69
C ASP A 45 -13.07 4.05 3.14
N ASP A 46 -12.00 3.27 3.33
CA ASP A 46 -11.39 2.95 4.62
C ASP A 46 -10.02 3.64 4.76
N GLU A 47 -9.82 4.36 5.87
CA GLU A 47 -8.59 5.12 6.14
C GLU A 47 -7.36 4.27 6.42
N GLU A 48 -7.59 3.01 6.77
CA GLU A 48 -6.54 2.03 6.99
C GLU A 48 -6.18 1.25 5.73
N LEU A 49 -6.92 1.42 4.63
CA LEU A 49 -6.76 0.63 3.41
C LEU A 49 -6.52 1.49 2.17
N ILE A 50 -5.58 1.04 1.34
CA ILE A 50 -5.37 1.57 0.00
C ILE A 50 -5.38 0.44 -1.02
N GLU A 51 -5.77 0.76 -2.25
CA GLU A 51 -5.61 -0.12 -3.39
C GLU A 51 -4.35 0.27 -4.16
N CYS A 52 -3.58 -0.72 -4.60
CA CYS A 52 -2.42 -0.48 -5.44
C CYS A 52 -2.20 -1.61 -6.45
N ASN A 53 -1.31 -1.34 -7.39
CA ASN A 53 -0.85 -2.34 -8.35
C ASN A 53 0.65 -2.56 -8.14
N VAL A 54 1.07 -3.83 -8.06
CA VAL A 54 2.47 -4.19 -7.86
C VAL A 54 2.84 -5.26 -8.88
N GLU A 55 3.88 -4.99 -9.66
CA GLU A 55 4.40 -5.89 -10.70
C GLU A 55 3.29 -6.41 -11.64
N LYS A 56 2.87 -7.67 -11.46
CA LYS A 56 1.84 -8.36 -12.25
C LYS A 56 0.50 -8.50 -11.51
N VAL A 57 0.43 -8.09 -10.25
CA VAL A 57 -0.76 -8.21 -9.41
C VAL A 57 -1.47 -6.86 -9.38
N LYS A 58 -2.72 -6.85 -9.84
CA LYS A 58 -3.57 -5.67 -9.86
C LYS A 58 -4.63 -5.73 -8.76
N GLY A 59 -5.06 -4.58 -8.26
CA GLY A 59 -6.12 -4.49 -7.25
C GLY A 59 -5.73 -5.07 -5.89
N LEU A 60 -4.47 -4.89 -5.48
CA LEU A 60 -4.01 -5.29 -4.16
C LEU A 60 -4.49 -4.27 -3.13
N VAL A 61 -5.28 -4.72 -2.16
CA VAL A 61 -5.65 -3.93 -1.00
C VAL A 61 -4.62 -4.14 0.10
N LEU A 62 -3.98 -3.07 0.54
CA LEU A 62 -2.93 -3.09 1.57
C LEU A 62 -3.30 -2.18 2.75
N ARG A 63 -2.91 -2.59 3.96
CA ARG A 63 -3.06 -1.74 5.15
C ARG A 63 -2.00 -0.65 5.19
N THR A 64 -2.42 0.59 5.43
CA THR A 64 -1.57 1.78 5.43
C THR A 64 -0.55 1.82 6.57
N GLU A 65 -0.84 1.14 7.70
CA GLU A 65 0.11 0.97 8.81
C GLU A 65 1.42 0.25 8.40
N PHE A 66 1.44 -0.44 7.26
CA PHE A 66 2.62 -1.14 6.73
C PHE A 66 3.25 -0.44 5.52
N LEU A 67 2.78 0.76 5.22
CA LEU A 67 3.19 1.55 4.05
C LEU A 67 3.83 2.84 4.51
N LYS A 68 4.79 3.32 3.73
CA LYS A 68 5.42 4.62 3.90
C LYS A 68 5.34 5.40 2.59
N LYS A 69 4.98 6.68 2.62
CA LYS A 69 5.03 7.53 1.42
C LYS A 69 6.45 7.55 0.85
N ALA A 70 6.57 7.29 -0.45
CA ALA A 70 7.84 7.23 -1.18
C ALA A 70 8.36 8.62 -1.53
#